data_AF-A0A395V7H2-F1
#
_entry.id   AF-A0A395V7H2-F1
#
_cell.length_a   1.000
_cell.length_b   1.000
_cell.length_c   1.000
_cell.angle_alpha   90.00
_cell.angle_beta   90.00
_cell.angle_gamma   90.00
#
_symmetry.space_group_name_H-M   'P 1'
#
loop_
_entity.id
_entity.type
_entity.pdbx_description
1 polymer ?
#
loop_
_entity_poly.entity_id
_entity_poly.type
_entity_poly.pdbx_seq_one_letter_code
_entity_poly.pdbx_strand_id
1 'polypeptide(L)'
;MRYDLNILWVEDTATYYEETKEILETYAEDNGISLKFHYIQDVNVFFEKIKNNEKGFRLYDIFFIDYSLSSGIVGSQLITDLRAKNMDSDILFYSSDKESEIRRIIEEDIGSFEGVYVANRDNFDDKSYLLINKNARRLTSLSNIRGYLMDQTSENDFTVQSYILYKFDKLTSVQKQEISNILLEYIKTKKHEFTEKVDDQIANLEKDGIKNINKILGLSSELFPISLKYEIFAKMLEYDSELTFDDVTVEQYLSEIVKARNTLAHKKLDVCRTQEYILYYDTMRQLEARKCQEDCIEHSDNYKISINEWNELRKKIHAFGNEVDETQKKLQKIEAETN
;
A
#
# COMPACT_ATOMS: atom_id res chain seq x y z
N MET A 1 -4.89 5.73 4.87
CA MET A 1 -4.95 4.29 4.66
C MET A 1 -4.84 4.06 3.17
N ARG A 2 -3.83 3.29 2.79
CA ARG A 2 -3.43 3.09 1.39
C ARG A 2 -4.01 1.75 0.94
N TYR A 3 -4.78 1.80 -0.13
CA TYR A 3 -5.57 0.66 -0.60
C TYR A 3 -5.15 0.32 -2.03
N ASP A 4 -5.05 -0.97 -2.32
CA ASP A 4 -4.64 -1.45 -3.63
C ASP A 4 -5.78 -1.49 -4.64
N LEU A 5 -6.98 -1.78 -4.13
CA LEU A 5 -8.20 -1.91 -4.90
C LEU A 5 -9.34 -1.13 -4.24
N ASN A 6 -10.08 -0.40 -5.06
CA ASN A 6 -11.32 0.27 -4.65
C ASN A 6 -12.51 -0.48 -5.25
N ILE A 7 -13.39 -0.95 -4.39
CA ILE A 7 -14.60 -1.69 -4.77
C ILE A 7 -15.81 -0.82 -4.43
N LEU A 8 -16.64 -0.49 -5.42
CA LEU A 8 -17.93 0.14 -5.20
C LEU A 8 -18.99 -0.95 -5.04
N TRP A 9 -19.67 -1.00 -3.90
CA TRP A 9 -20.63 -2.05 -3.60
C TRP A 9 -22.04 -1.45 -3.46
N VAL A 10 -22.92 -1.80 -4.38
CA VAL A 10 -24.34 -1.43 -4.38
C VAL A 10 -25.17 -2.61 -3.87
N GLU A 11 -25.65 -2.49 -2.64
CA GLU A 11 -26.38 -3.53 -1.90
C GLU A 11 -27.29 -2.83 -0.91
N ASP A 12 -28.58 -3.17 -0.84
CA ASP A 12 -29.52 -2.48 0.06
C ASP A 12 -29.57 -3.13 1.46
N THR A 13 -29.10 -4.37 1.57
CA THR A 13 -29.07 -5.16 2.79
C THR A 13 -27.76 -4.96 3.54
N ALA A 14 -27.74 -3.96 4.44
CA ALA A 14 -26.55 -3.58 5.20
C ALA A 14 -25.91 -4.73 6.00
N THR A 15 -26.71 -5.65 6.55
CA THR A 15 -26.18 -6.79 7.32
C THR A 15 -25.37 -7.73 6.42
N TYR A 16 -25.85 -8.00 5.20
CA TYR A 16 -25.13 -8.82 4.24
C TYR A 16 -23.82 -8.15 3.82
N TYR A 17 -23.86 -6.85 3.53
CA TYR A 17 -22.66 -6.08 3.22
C TYR A 17 -21.61 -6.17 4.34
N GLU A 18 -21.96 -5.88 5.60
CA GLU A 18 -20.98 -5.86 6.69
C GLU A 18 -20.37 -7.25 6.97
N GLU A 19 -21.21 -8.30 7.00
CA GLU A 19 -20.75 -9.68 7.23
C GLU A 19 -19.81 -10.15 6.12
N THR A 20 -20.18 -9.93 4.86
CA THR A 20 -19.38 -10.38 3.73
C THR A 20 -18.15 -9.49 3.51
N LYS A 21 -18.22 -8.19 3.81
CA LYS A 21 -17.08 -7.27 3.75
C LYS A 21 -15.93 -7.78 4.61
N GLU A 22 -16.19 -8.16 5.86
CA GLU A 22 -15.16 -8.66 6.78
C GLU A 22 -14.47 -9.91 6.22
N ILE A 23 -15.24 -10.83 5.64
CA ILE A 23 -14.72 -12.04 4.98
C ILE A 23 -13.79 -11.69 3.82
N LEU A 24 -14.22 -10.76 2.95
CA LEU A 24 -13.43 -10.34 1.78
C LEU A 24 -12.17 -9.55 2.15
N GLU A 25 -12.25 -8.70 3.18
CA GLU A 25 -11.09 -7.97 3.71
C GLU A 25 -10.07 -8.95 4.28
N THR A 26 -10.50 -9.91 5.11
CA THR A 26 -9.63 -10.95 5.68
C THR A 26 -8.95 -11.76 4.57
N TYR A 27 -9.71 -12.20 3.56
CA TYR A 27 -9.16 -12.91 2.41
C TYR A 27 -8.10 -12.10 1.67
N ALA A 28 -8.37 -10.82 1.41
CA ALA A 28 -7.45 -9.96 0.69
C ALA A 28 -6.19 -9.71 1.50
N GLU A 29 -6.31 -9.45 2.80
CA GLU A 29 -5.19 -9.27 3.72
C GLU A 29 -4.30 -10.50 3.77
N ASP A 30 -4.89 -11.71 3.82
CA ASP A 30 -4.17 -12.99 3.73
C ASP A 30 -3.38 -13.17 2.43
N ASN A 31 -3.77 -12.45 1.37
CA ASN A 31 -3.07 -12.41 0.09
C ASN A 31 -2.19 -11.16 -0.09
N GLY A 32 -2.00 -10.37 0.98
CA GLY A 32 -1.20 -9.15 0.97
C GLY A 32 -1.83 -8.04 0.11
N ILE A 33 -3.15 -7.97 0.05
CA ILE A 33 -3.94 -6.99 -0.70
C ILE A 33 -4.80 -6.19 0.28
N SER A 34 -4.76 -4.86 0.19
CA SER A 34 -5.65 -3.99 0.94
C SER A 34 -6.83 -3.51 0.07
N LEU A 35 -8.06 -3.71 0.56
CA LEU A 35 -9.29 -3.33 -0.13
C LEU A 35 -9.93 -2.10 0.50
N LYS A 36 -10.49 -1.22 -0.35
CA LYS A 36 -11.39 -0.16 0.08
C LYS A 36 -12.78 -0.40 -0.47
N PHE A 37 -13.72 -0.74 0.40
CA PHE A 37 -15.13 -0.79 0.05
C PHE A 37 -15.77 0.60 0.13
N HIS A 38 -16.52 0.94 -0.92
CA HIS A 38 -17.37 2.12 -0.98
C HIS A 38 -18.82 1.64 -1.06
N TYR A 39 -19.48 1.61 0.08
CA TYR A 39 -20.85 1.10 0.20
C TYR A 39 -21.89 2.11 -0.30
N ILE A 40 -22.87 1.61 -1.05
CA ILE A 40 -24.04 2.34 -1.51
C ILE A 40 -25.28 1.51 -1.16
N GLN A 41 -25.96 1.94 -0.10
CA GLN A 41 -27.24 1.35 0.31
C GLN A 41 -28.42 1.88 -0.52
N ASP A 42 -28.44 3.20 -0.75
CA ASP A 42 -29.47 3.85 -1.54
C ASP A 42 -28.96 4.09 -2.96
N VAL A 43 -29.54 3.36 -3.91
CA VAL A 43 -29.19 3.48 -5.33
C VAL A 43 -29.35 4.89 -5.89
N ASN A 44 -30.19 5.74 -5.28
CA ASN A 44 -30.37 7.13 -5.73
C ASN A 44 -29.09 7.96 -5.61
N VAL A 45 -28.15 7.60 -4.72
CA VAL A 45 -26.86 8.30 -4.59
C VAL A 45 -25.78 7.77 -5.53
N PHE A 46 -26.04 6.66 -6.25
CA PHE A 46 -25.08 5.99 -7.11
C PHE A 46 -24.47 6.91 -8.16
N PHE A 47 -25.31 7.60 -8.94
CA PHE A 47 -24.84 8.44 -10.04
C PHE A 47 -24.01 9.63 -9.59
N GLU A 48 -24.34 10.25 -8.44
CA GLU A 48 -23.51 11.32 -7.89
C GLU A 48 -22.16 10.78 -7.41
N LYS A 49 -22.11 9.57 -6.85
CA LYS A 49 -20.86 8.94 -6.41
C LYS A 49 -19.92 8.63 -7.57
N ILE A 50 -20.46 8.19 -8.71
CA ILE A 50 -19.65 7.82 -9.89
C ILE A 50 -19.40 8.98 -10.86
N LYS A 51 -20.03 10.14 -10.67
CA LYS A 51 -19.95 11.30 -11.57
C LYS A 51 -18.52 11.71 -11.96
N ASN A 52 -17.59 11.67 -11.00
CA ASN A 52 -16.19 12.03 -11.24
C ASN A 52 -15.41 10.92 -11.97
N ASN A 53 -15.88 9.68 -11.94
CA ASN A 53 -15.26 8.57 -12.68
C ASN A 53 -15.52 8.67 -14.19
N GLU A 54 -16.59 9.35 -14.60
CA GLU A 54 -16.94 9.52 -16.01
C GLU A 54 -15.90 10.34 -16.78
N LYS A 55 -15.34 11.38 -16.15
CA LYS A 55 -14.42 12.34 -16.80
C LYS A 55 -13.02 12.39 -16.17
N GLY A 56 -12.90 11.99 -14.91
CA GLY A 56 -11.67 12.06 -14.13
C GLY A 56 -10.91 10.74 -14.07
N PHE A 57 -10.03 10.62 -13.08
CA PHE A 57 -9.40 9.34 -12.76
C PHE A 57 -10.49 8.35 -12.33
N ARG A 58 -10.43 7.14 -12.92
CA ARG A 58 -11.31 6.03 -12.55
C ARG A 58 -10.85 5.54 -11.19
N LEU A 59 -11.64 5.84 -10.17
CA LEU A 59 -11.37 5.49 -8.79
C LEU A 59 -11.64 4.02 -8.53
N TYR A 60 -12.69 3.45 -9.15
CA TYR A 60 -13.18 2.11 -8.85
C TYR A 60 -12.62 1.06 -9.80
N ASP A 61 -12.00 0.04 -9.22
CA ASP A 61 -11.45 -1.10 -9.95
C ASP A 61 -12.54 -2.14 -10.25
N ILE A 62 -13.44 -2.33 -9.30
CA ILE A 62 -14.49 -3.34 -9.35
C ILE A 62 -15.80 -2.74 -8.85
N PHE A 63 -16.91 -3.13 -9.48
CA PHE A 63 -18.25 -2.85 -9.01
C PHE A 63 -18.93 -4.14 -8.57
N PHE A 64 -19.45 -4.19 -7.35
CA PHE A 64 -20.36 -5.24 -6.89
C PHE A 64 -21.77 -4.68 -6.92
N ILE A 65 -22.67 -5.32 -7.65
CA ILE A 65 -24.03 -4.83 -7.88
C ILE A 65 -25.01 -5.96 -7.61
N ASP A 66 -25.89 -5.77 -6.62
CA ASP A 66 -27.02 -6.67 -6.41
C ASP A 66 -28.07 -6.50 -7.51
N TYR A 67 -28.74 -7.60 -7.86
CA TYR A 67 -29.83 -7.61 -8.83
C TYR A 67 -31.07 -6.87 -8.33
N SER A 68 -31.49 -7.16 -7.11
CA SER A 68 -32.80 -6.82 -6.55
C SER A 68 -32.67 -5.60 -5.64
N LEU A 69 -32.33 -4.44 -6.20
CA LEU A 69 -32.21 -3.23 -5.41
C LEU A 69 -33.57 -2.65 -5.02
N SER A 70 -33.61 -2.00 -3.86
CA SER A 70 -34.78 -1.24 -3.41
C SER A 70 -35.23 -0.17 -4.42
N SER A 71 -36.46 0.34 -4.23
CA SER A 71 -37.04 1.43 -5.05
C SER A 71 -37.36 1.06 -6.52
N GLY A 72 -37.42 -0.24 -6.84
CA GLY A 72 -37.83 -0.72 -8.17
C GLY A 72 -36.76 -0.56 -9.25
N ILE A 73 -35.53 -0.24 -8.86
CA ILE A 73 -34.38 -0.20 -9.76
C ILE A 73 -33.77 -1.60 -9.79
N VAL A 74 -33.47 -2.10 -10.99
CA VAL A 74 -32.83 -3.40 -11.18
C VAL A 74 -31.35 -3.16 -11.45
N GLY A 75 -30.47 -3.95 -10.87
CA GLY A 75 -29.02 -3.78 -11.04
C GLY A 75 -28.56 -3.84 -12.51
N SER A 76 -29.31 -4.55 -13.37
CA SER A 76 -29.04 -4.57 -14.83
C SER A 76 -29.12 -3.18 -15.47
N GLN A 77 -30.04 -2.33 -15.03
CA GLN A 77 -30.16 -0.95 -15.51
C GLN A 77 -28.90 -0.14 -15.15
N LEU A 78 -28.39 -0.30 -13.92
CA LEU A 78 -27.16 0.38 -13.50
C LEU A 78 -25.95 -0.04 -14.34
N ILE A 79 -25.87 -1.32 -14.70
CA ILE A 79 -24.78 -1.86 -15.53
C ILE A 79 -24.84 -1.25 -16.94
N THR A 80 -26.01 -1.23 -17.56
CA THR A 80 -26.20 -0.58 -18.87
C THR A 80 -25.83 0.90 -18.81
N ASP A 81 -26.23 1.61 -17.76
CA ASP A 81 -25.89 3.04 -17.59
C ASP A 81 -24.39 3.27 -17.37
N LEU A 82 -23.71 2.38 -16.62
CA LEU A 82 -22.25 2.40 -16.47
C LEU A 82 -21.55 2.23 -17.82
N ARG A 83 -21.98 1.26 -18.65
CA ARG A 83 -21.40 1.04 -19.98
C ARG A 83 -21.71 2.17 -20.95
N ALA A 84 -22.91 2.76 -20.91
CA ALA A 84 -23.24 3.94 -21.69
C ALA A 84 -22.34 5.15 -21.37
N LYS A 85 -21.79 5.20 -20.14
CA LYS A 85 -20.79 6.18 -19.70
C LYS A 85 -19.34 5.77 -19.97
N ASN A 86 -19.11 4.73 -20.77
CA ASN A 86 -17.80 4.14 -21.07
C ASN A 86 -17.01 3.71 -19.83
N MET A 87 -17.69 3.28 -18.76
CA MET A 87 -17.03 2.67 -17.60
C MET A 87 -16.63 1.24 -17.95
N ASP A 88 -15.34 0.92 -17.85
CA ASP A 88 -14.72 -0.34 -18.30
C ASP A 88 -14.28 -1.24 -17.14
N SER A 89 -14.51 -0.80 -15.90
CA SER A 89 -14.23 -1.59 -14.70
C SER A 89 -15.00 -2.91 -14.73
N ASP A 90 -14.40 -3.93 -14.13
CA ASP A 90 -15.02 -5.23 -13.94
C ASP A 90 -16.26 -5.10 -13.04
N ILE A 91 -17.31 -5.88 -13.31
CA ILE A 91 -18.53 -5.88 -12.52
C ILE A 91 -18.84 -7.29 -12.05
N LEU A 92 -19.09 -7.48 -10.76
CA LEU A 92 -19.71 -8.68 -10.21
C LEU A 92 -21.20 -8.40 -10.01
N PHE A 93 -22.03 -9.00 -10.84
CA PHE A 93 -23.47 -8.91 -10.79
C PHE A 93 -24.04 -10.15 -10.12
N TYR A 94 -24.74 -9.98 -9.00
CA TYR A 94 -25.18 -11.11 -8.19
C TYR A 94 -26.64 -11.04 -7.77
N SER A 95 -27.19 -12.20 -7.39
CA SER A 95 -28.57 -12.30 -6.89
C SER A 95 -28.72 -13.47 -5.91
N SER A 96 -29.72 -13.41 -5.04
CA SER A 96 -30.13 -14.53 -4.18
C SER A 96 -30.65 -15.75 -4.94
N ASP A 97 -31.47 -15.54 -5.98
CA ASP A 97 -32.32 -16.59 -6.56
C ASP A 97 -32.59 -16.43 -8.07
N LYS A 98 -32.06 -15.37 -8.70
CA LYS A 98 -32.37 -15.00 -10.09
C LYS A 98 -31.20 -15.17 -11.07
N GLU A 99 -30.35 -16.17 -10.85
CA GLU A 99 -29.19 -16.39 -11.72
C GLU A 99 -29.59 -16.67 -13.18
N SER A 100 -30.67 -17.42 -13.41
CA SER A 100 -31.18 -17.70 -14.76
C SER A 100 -31.73 -16.46 -15.47
N GLU A 101 -32.34 -15.54 -14.72
CA GLU A 101 -32.84 -14.25 -15.22
C GLU A 101 -31.67 -13.32 -15.59
N ILE A 102 -30.64 -13.25 -14.73
CA ILE A 102 -29.40 -12.51 -15.02
C ILE A 102 -28.76 -13.01 -16.31
N ARG A 103 -28.62 -14.32 -16.47
CA ARG A 103 -28.00 -14.92 -17.66
C ARG A 103 -28.77 -14.57 -18.93
N ARG A 104 -30.10 -14.59 -18.87
CA ARG A 104 -30.95 -14.19 -20.00
C ARG A 104 -30.79 -12.71 -20.35
N ILE A 105 -30.73 -11.82 -19.36
CA ILE A 105 -30.49 -10.38 -19.60
C ILE A 105 -29.16 -10.16 -20.32
N ILE A 106 -28.11 -10.89 -19.92
CA ILE A 106 -26.80 -10.83 -20.55
C ILE A 106 -26.84 -11.31 -22.01
N GLU A 107 -27.59 -12.38 -22.29
CA GLU A 107 -27.77 -12.89 -23.66
C GLU A 107 -28.51 -11.90 -24.56
N GLU A 108 -29.46 -11.14 -24.01
CA GLU A 108 -30.25 -10.15 -24.74
C GLU A 108 -29.47 -8.84 -25.02
N ASP A 109 -28.48 -8.48 -24.20
CA ASP A 109 -27.63 -7.29 -24.36
C ASP A 109 -26.14 -7.57 -24.09
N ILE A 110 -25.53 -8.42 -24.93
CA ILE A 110 -24.14 -8.88 -24.74
C ILE A 110 -23.15 -7.71 -24.60
N GLY A 111 -23.34 -6.61 -25.35
CA GLY A 111 -22.43 -5.47 -25.37
C GLY A 111 -22.34 -4.74 -24.03
N SER A 112 -23.47 -4.52 -23.36
CA SER A 112 -23.50 -3.87 -22.04
C SER A 112 -22.94 -4.76 -20.92
N PHE A 113 -22.78 -6.06 -21.18
CA PHE A 113 -22.37 -7.03 -20.17
C PHE A 113 -20.98 -7.63 -20.43
N GLU A 114 -20.20 -7.04 -21.34
CA GLU A 114 -18.77 -7.34 -21.45
C GLU A 114 -18.04 -6.98 -20.13
N GLY A 115 -17.22 -7.92 -19.63
CA GLY A 115 -16.55 -7.77 -18.33
C GLY A 115 -17.46 -7.87 -17.10
N VAL A 116 -18.71 -8.34 -17.29
CA VAL A 116 -19.63 -8.66 -16.19
C VAL A 116 -19.52 -10.14 -15.81
N TYR A 117 -19.28 -10.39 -14.53
CA TYR A 117 -19.24 -11.69 -13.90
C TYR A 117 -20.55 -11.92 -13.16
N VAL A 118 -21.11 -13.12 -13.27
CA VAL A 118 -22.36 -13.48 -12.59
C VAL A 118 -22.08 -14.36 -11.39
N ALA A 119 -22.72 -14.03 -10.27
CA ALA A 119 -22.73 -14.85 -9.06
C ALA A 119 -24.16 -15.05 -8.54
N ASN A 120 -24.34 -16.09 -7.73
CA ASN A 120 -25.44 -16.17 -6.79
C ASN A 120 -24.91 -15.90 -5.38
N ARG A 121 -25.78 -15.67 -4.39
CA ARG A 121 -25.32 -15.43 -3.00
C ARG A 121 -24.49 -16.59 -2.45
N ASP A 122 -24.77 -17.83 -2.84
CA ASP A 122 -24.04 -19.02 -2.38
C ASP A 122 -22.58 -19.08 -2.89
N ASN A 123 -22.28 -18.43 -4.02
CA ASN A 123 -20.93 -18.42 -4.61
C ASN A 123 -20.35 -17.00 -4.76
N PHE A 124 -20.96 -16.02 -4.12
CA PHE A 124 -20.54 -14.62 -4.19
C PHE A 124 -19.09 -14.45 -3.74
N ASP A 125 -18.72 -15.08 -2.63
CA ASP A 125 -17.38 -15.01 -2.06
C ASP A 125 -16.33 -15.57 -3.04
N ASP A 126 -16.56 -16.78 -3.55
CA ASP A 126 -15.66 -17.43 -4.52
C ASP A 126 -15.45 -16.58 -5.77
N LYS A 127 -16.53 -15.97 -6.29
CA LYS A 127 -16.45 -15.09 -7.46
C LYS A 127 -15.76 -13.77 -7.14
N SER A 128 -16.00 -13.22 -5.96
CA SER A 128 -15.31 -12.02 -5.45
C SER A 128 -13.81 -12.27 -5.33
N TYR A 129 -13.38 -13.40 -4.75
CA TYR A 129 -11.97 -13.78 -4.65
C TYR A 129 -11.28 -13.85 -6.00
N LEU A 130 -11.93 -14.50 -6.98
CA LEU A 130 -11.39 -14.58 -8.35
C LEU A 130 -11.22 -13.18 -8.97
N LEU A 131 -12.18 -12.28 -8.76
CA LEU A 131 -12.17 -10.94 -9.34
C LEU A 131 -11.16 -10.00 -8.66
N ILE A 132 -11.06 -10.09 -7.34
CA ILE A 132 -10.03 -9.42 -6.53
C ILE A 132 -8.65 -9.86 -7.01
N ASN A 133 -8.41 -11.17 -7.11
CA ASN A 133 -7.12 -11.68 -7.58
C ASN A 133 -6.81 -11.27 -9.01
N LYS A 134 -7.80 -11.32 -9.92
CA LYS A 134 -7.63 -10.88 -11.31
C LYS A 134 -7.13 -9.43 -11.36
N ASN A 135 -7.76 -8.54 -10.60
CA ASN A 135 -7.39 -7.12 -10.55
C ASN A 135 -6.07 -6.88 -9.81
N ALA A 136 -5.79 -7.65 -8.75
CA ALA A 136 -4.55 -7.57 -7.99
C ALA A 136 -3.32 -8.10 -8.74
N ARG A 137 -3.47 -8.94 -9.79
CA ARG A 137 -2.33 -9.43 -10.61
C ARG A 137 -1.46 -8.31 -11.18
N ARG A 138 -2.02 -7.12 -11.42
CA ARG A 138 -1.23 -5.98 -11.87
C ARG A 138 -0.17 -5.58 -10.82
N LEU A 139 -0.46 -5.76 -9.54
CA LEU A 139 0.40 -5.37 -8.41
C LEU A 139 1.66 -6.24 -8.34
N THR A 140 1.63 -7.44 -8.91
CA THR A 140 2.77 -8.36 -8.97
C THR A 140 3.58 -8.23 -10.25
N SER A 141 3.19 -7.35 -11.19
CA SER A 141 3.99 -7.09 -12.38
C SER A 141 5.29 -6.34 -12.03
N LEU A 142 6.39 -6.68 -12.72
CA LEU A 142 7.72 -6.13 -12.42
C LEU A 142 7.78 -4.59 -12.46
N SER A 143 7.04 -3.96 -13.38
CA SER A 143 6.94 -2.50 -13.46
C SER A 143 6.24 -1.92 -12.24
N ASN A 144 5.20 -2.59 -11.75
CA ASN A 144 4.38 -2.10 -10.66
C ASN A 144 4.99 -2.39 -9.29
N ILE A 145 5.78 -3.46 -9.14
CA ILE A 145 6.52 -3.74 -7.89
C ILE A 145 7.36 -2.54 -7.45
N ARG A 146 8.09 -1.91 -8.39
CA ARG A 146 8.89 -0.72 -8.08
C ARG A 146 8.02 0.47 -7.73
N GLY A 147 6.97 0.73 -8.52
CA GLY A 147 6.02 1.81 -8.26
C GLY A 147 5.38 1.66 -6.88
N TYR A 148 4.90 0.46 -6.55
CA TYR A 148 4.30 0.11 -5.28
C TYR A 148 5.26 0.34 -4.10
N LEU A 149 6.47 -0.23 -4.15
CA LEU A 149 7.45 -0.04 -3.07
C LEU A 149 7.80 1.43 -2.88
N MET A 150 7.96 2.18 -3.97
CA MET A 150 8.31 3.60 -3.92
C MET A 150 7.17 4.44 -3.34
N ASP A 151 5.94 4.21 -3.81
CA ASP A 151 4.73 4.86 -3.32
C ASP A 151 4.58 4.63 -1.81
N GLN A 152 4.54 3.37 -1.38
CA GLN A 152 4.35 3.01 0.03
C GLN A 152 5.50 3.47 0.94
N THR A 153 6.75 3.43 0.50
CA THR A 153 7.86 3.85 1.35
C THR A 153 7.98 5.37 1.42
N SER A 154 7.68 6.10 0.33
CA SER A 154 7.77 7.56 0.28
C SER A 154 6.81 8.27 1.24
N GLU A 155 5.58 7.77 1.35
CA GLU A 155 4.59 8.26 2.30
C GLU A 155 5.00 7.98 3.76
N ASN A 156 5.67 6.84 4.01
CA ASN A 156 6.26 6.55 5.32
C ASN A 156 7.40 7.51 5.65
N ASP A 157 8.30 7.73 4.69
CA ASP A 157 9.42 8.65 4.83
C ASP A 157 8.93 10.08 5.15
N PHE A 158 7.86 10.53 4.48
CA PHE A 158 7.21 11.81 4.74
C PHE A 158 6.70 11.91 6.17
N THR A 159 5.95 10.90 6.64
CA THR A 159 5.37 10.92 7.99
C THR A 159 6.45 10.84 9.06
N VAL A 160 7.47 10.00 8.90
CA VAL A 160 8.60 9.90 9.83
C VAL A 160 9.34 11.24 9.93
N GLN A 161 9.63 11.87 8.80
CA GLN A 161 10.26 13.18 8.79
C GLN A 161 9.40 14.24 9.49
N SER A 162 8.10 14.28 9.17
CA SER A 162 7.16 15.23 9.76
C SER A 162 7.02 15.02 11.27
N TYR A 163 6.99 13.76 11.72
CA TYR A 163 6.94 13.42 13.14
C TYR A 163 8.17 13.92 13.88
N ILE A 164 9.38 13.66 13.35
CA ILE A 164 10.63 14.12 13.98
C ILE A 164 10.61 15.65 14.12
N LEU A 165 10.24 16.37 13.06
CA LEU A 165 10.16 17.83 13.08
C LEU A 165 9.20 18.33 14.16
N TYR A 166 8.00 17.75 14.21
CA TYR A 166 6.94 18.20 15.10
C TYR A 166 7.21 17.86 16.57
N LYS A 167 7.67 16.64 16.85
CA LYS A 167 7.82 16.13 18.22
C LYS A 167 9.14 16.53 18.84
N PHE A 168 10.21 16.73 18.06
CA PHE A 168 11.52 17.08 18.60
C PHE A 168 11.46 18.34 19.46
N ASP A 169 10.75 19.38 19.02
CA ASP A 169 10.66 20.63 19.77
C ASP A 169 9.97 20.48 21.13
N LYS A 170 9.10 19.47 21.27
CA LYS A 170 8.36 19.14 22.50
C LYS A 170 9.13 18.24 23.46
N LEU A 171 10.27 17.69 23.04
CA LEU A 171 11.12 16.85 23.89
C LEU A 171 11.76 17.68 25.01
N THR A 172 12.01 17.02 26.14
CA THR A 172 12.81 17.57 27.24
C THR A 172 14.26 17.78 26.82
N SER A 173 15.02 18.61 27.54
CA SER A 173 16.44 18.83 27.25
C SER A 173 17.28 17.54 27.28
N VAL A 174 16.94 16.61 28.16
CA VAL A 174 17.63 15.30 28.27
C VAL A 174 17.37 14.47 27.02
N GLN A 175 16.11 14.35 26.60
CA GLN A 175 15.73 13.62 25.39
C GLN A 175 16.34 14.25 24.13
N LYS A 176 16.33 15.59 24.00
CA LYS A 176 16.99 16.29 22.89
C LYS A 176 18.48 15.97 22.83
N GLN A 177 19.14 15.84 23.98
CA GLN A 177 20.55 15.47 24.04
C GLN A 177 20.78 14.02 23.61
N GLU A 178 19.91 13.09 24.02
CA GLU A 178 19.98 11.68 23.56
C GLU A 178 19.88 11.59 22.03
N ILE A 179 18.90 12.26 21.43
CA ILE A 179 18.75 12.32 19.96
C ILE A 179 19.96 12.98 19.30
N SER A 180 20.49 14.06 19.89
CA SER A 180 21.70 14.73 19.39
C SER A 180 22.92 13.82 19.40
N ASN A 181 23.05 12.97 20.42
CA ASN A 181 24.16 12.03 20.56
C ASN A 181 24.09 10.92 19.49
N ILE A 182 22.91 10.36 19.21
CA ILE A 182 22.71 9.36 18.14
C ILE A 182 23.20 9.90 16.80
N LEU A 183 22.76 11.11 16.45
CA LEU A 183 23.19 11.80 15.23
C LEU A 183 24.72 12.02 15.20
N LEU A 184 25.27 12.50 16.30
CA LEU A 184 26.68 12.85 16.41
C LEU A 184 27.58 11.61 16.32
N GLU A 185 27.18 10.50 16.94
CA GLU A 185 27.87 9.20 16.80
C GLU A 185 27.86 8.73 15.35
N TYR A 186 26.69 8.80 14.68
CA TYR A 186 26.59 8.45 13.27
C TYR A 186 27.56 9.25 12.40
N ILE A 187 27.50 10.60 12.50
CA ILE A 187 28.36 11.49 11.71
C ILE A 187 29.85 11.21 12.00
N LYS A 188 30.21 10.96 13.27
CA LYS A 188 31.61 10.65 13.64
C LYS A 188 32.11 9.34 13.04
N THR A 189 31.29 8.28 13.02
CA THR A 189 31.67 7.02 12.38
C THR A 189 31.93 7.19 10.89
N LYS A 190 31.18 8.11 10.28
CA LYS A 190 31.19 8.39 8.85
C LYS A 190 32.15 9.49 8.42
N LYS A 191 32.69 10.26 9.34
CA LYS A 191 33.60 11.41 9.15
C LYS A 191 34.70 11.18 8.10
N HIS A 192 35.31 9.99 8.07
CA HIS A 192 36.41 9.66 7.16
C HIS A 192 35.99 9.59 5.68
N GLU A 193 34.69 9.45 5.39
CA GLU A 193 34.12 9.43 4.05
C GLU A 193 33.78 10.85 3.53
N PHE A 194 33.95 11.92 4.34
CA PHE A 194 33.45 13.27 4.03
C PHE A 194 34.49 14.40 4.19
N THR A 195 34.26 15.51 3.47
CA THR A 195 35.10 16.74 3.43
C THR A 195 34.98 17.63 4.69
N GLU A 196 35.84 18.67 4.81
CA GLU A 196 35.94 19.66 5.92
C GLU A 196 34.61 20.21 6.47
N LYS A 197 33.54 20.32 5.67
CA LYS A 197 32.22 20.80 6.13
C LYS A 197 31.61 19.98 7.27
N VAL A 198 32.05 18.73 7.45
CA VAL A 198 31.58 17.84 8.53
C VAL A 198 32.18 18.22 9.88
N ASP A 199 33.41 18.72 9.91
CA ASP A 199 34.07 19.10 11.17
C ASP A 199 33.33 20.24 11.89
N ASP A 200 32.90 21.25 11.14
CA ASP A 200 32.10 22.35 11.68
C ASP A 200 30.74 21.85 12.22
N GLN A 201 30.11 20.88 11.55
CA GLN A 201 28.84 20.32 12.02
C GLN A 201 29.03 19.51 13.31
N ILE A 202 30.08 18.69 13.38
CA ILE A 202 30.42 17.94 14.59
C ILE A 202 30.67 18.91 15.75
N ALA A 203 31.51 19.93 15.54
CA ALA A 203 31.84 20.90 16.59
C ALA A 203 30.60 21.65 17.11
N ASN A 204 29.67 22.01 16.21
CA ASN A 204 28.41 22.63 16.61
C ASN A 204 27.52 21.68 17.43
N LEU A 205 27.36 20.43 16.98
CA LEU A 205 26.56 19.42 17.70
C LEU A 205 27.17 19.06 19.06
N GLU A 206 28.50 18.97 19.17
CA GLU A 206 29.21 18.70 20.43
C GLU A 206 29.01 19.80 21.45
N LYS A 207 29.03 21.07 21.00
CA LYS A 207 28.95 22.22 21.89
C LYS A 207 27.52 22.52 22.32
N ASP A 208 26.59 22.46 21.38
CA ASP A 208 25.27 23.07 21.51
C ASP A 208 24.11 22.08 21.33
N GLY A 209 24.37 20.83 20.92
CA GLY A 209 23.35 19.88 20.50
C GLY A 209 22.56 20.35 19.28
N ILE A 210 21.41 19.72 19.03
CA ILE A 210 20.49 20.14 17.96
C ILE A 210 19.68 21.37 18.42
N LYS A 211 20.07 22.56 17.94
CA LYS A 211 19.32 23.81 18.14
C LYS A 211 18.14 23.99 17.19
N ASN A 212 18.24 23.47 15.97
CA ASN A 212 17.22 23.59 14.94
C ASN A 212 17.14 22.27 14.15
N ILE A 213 16.13 21.48 14.44
CA ILE A 213 15.95 20.16 13.82
C ILE A 213 15.70 20.26 12.31
N ASN A 214 14.97 21.28 11.83
CA ASN A 214 14.74 21.50 10.40
C ASN A 214 16.06 21.63 9.62
N LYS A 215 17.01 22.40 10.16
CA LYS A 215 18.33 22.58 9.53
C LYS A 215 19.12 21.26 9.47
N ILE A 216 18.99 20.43 10.50
CA ILE A 216 19.66 19.13 10.58
C ILE A 216 19.04 18.12 9.60
N LEU A 217 17.71 18.01 9.52
CA LEU A 217 17.07 17.10 8.58
C LEU A 217 17.30 17.51 7.11
N GLY A 218 17.61 18.79 6.86
CA GLY A 218 17.97 19.33 5.55
C GLY A 218 19.44 19.16 5.15
N LEU A 219 20.26 18.49 5.97
CA LEU A 219 21.63 18.11 5.59
C LEU A 219 21.62 17.07 4.45
N SER A 220 22.78 16.82 3.84
CA SER A 220 22.86 15.84 2.74
C SER A 220 22.40 14.46 3.21
N SER A 221 21.79 13.70 2.30
CA SER A 221 21.34 12.32 2.56
C SER A 221 22.46 11.37 2.98
N GLU A 222 23.71 11.77 2.81
CA GLU A 222 24.90 11.01 3.20
C GLU A 222 25.25 11.21 4.69
N LEU A 223 25.03 12.42 5.22
CA LEU A 223 25.19 12.72 6.64
C LEU A 223 23.95 12.34 7.46
N PHE A 224 22.80 12.35 6.80
CA PHE A 224 21.52 12.09 7.43
C PHE A 224 20.65 11.15 6.58
N PRO A 225 21.07 9.89 6.41
CA PRO A 225 20.36 8.92 5.58
C PRO A 225 19.05 8.48 6.21
N ILE A 226 18.26 7.78 5.40
CA ILE A 226 16.94 7.29 5.79
C ILE A 226 17.01 6.37 7.02
N SER A 227 18.02 5.50 7.11
CA SER A 227 18.16 4.60 8.26
C SER A 227 18.29 5.37 9.58
N LEU A 228 19.04 6.47 9.57
CA LEU A 228 19.23 7.32 10.75
C LEU A 228 17.96 8.09 11.12
N LYS A 229 17.17 8.53 10.12
CA LYS A 229 15.84 9.11 10.36
C LYS A 229 14.94 8.14 11.12
N TYR A 230 14.88 6.90 10.67
CA TYR A 230 14.06 5.87 11.32
C TYR A 230 14.60 5.47 12.70
N GLU A 231 15.92 5.46 12.91
CA GLU A 231 16.51 5.23 14.22
C GLU A 231 16.13 6.34 15.22
N ILE A 232 16.24 7.60 14.81
CA ILE A 232 15.80 8.74 15.62
C ILE A 232 14.30 8.68 15.88
N PHE A 233 13.50 8.33 14.87
CA PHE A 233 12.07 8.14 15.01
C PHE A 233 11.73 7.06 16.04
N ALA A 234 12.34 5.86 15.93
CA ALA A 234 12.17 4.78 16.88
C ALA A 234 12.53 5.23 18.31
N LYS A 235 13.64 5.95 18.47
CA LYS A 235 14.04 6.48 19.77
C LYS A 235 13.03 7.48 20.32
N MET A 236 12.47 8.33 19.48
CA MET A 236 11.45 9.31 19.87
C MET A 236 10.11 8.65 20.21
N LEU A 237 9.78 7.51 19.60
CA LEU A 237 8.59 6.72 19.95
C LEU A 237 8.68 6.15 21.36
N GLU A 238 9.87 5.83 21.87
CA GLU A 238 10.04 5.40 23.28
C GLU A 238 9.54 6.44 24.29
N TYR A 239 9.47 7.71 23.89
CA TYR A 239 8.97 8.80 24.71
C TYR A 239 7.48 9.12 24.48
N ASP A 240 6.85 8.50 23.47
CA ASP A 240 5.47 8.75 23.08
C ASP A 240 4.61 7.52 23.38
N SER A 241 3.96 7.52 24.55
CA SER A 241 3.12 6.42 25.01
C SER A 241 1.83 6.24 24.21
N GLU A 242 1.49 7.16 23.31
CA GLU A 242 0.26 7.10 22.51
C GLU A 242 0.44 6.39 21.17
N LEU A 243 1.68 6.05 20.79
CA LEU A 243 2.01 5.39 19.53
C LEU A 243 2.71 4.06 19.82
N THR A 244 2.21 3.01 19.18
CA THR A 244 2.84 1.69 19.19
C THR A 244 3.00 1.19 17.75
N PHE A 245 4.08 0.44 17.53
CA PHE A 245 4.42 -0.20 16.26
C PHE A 245 4.64 -1.68 16.55
N ASP A 246 3.54 -2.38 16.80
CA ASP A 246 3.51 -3.72 17.39
C ASP A 246 3.50 -4.80 16.30
N ASP A 247 2.84 -4.53 15.17
CA ASP A 247 2.72 -5.50 14.08
C ASP A 247 4.03 -5.59 13.28
N VAL A 248 4.64 -4.44 13.00
CA VAL A 248 5.93 -4.34 12.33
C VAL A 248 6.77 -3.28 13.03
N THR A 249 7.85 -3.71 13.66
CA THR A 249 8.77 -2.78 14.31
C THR A 249 9.53 -1.93 13.28
N VAL A 250 10.02 -0.76 13.71
CA VAL A 250 10.88 0.09 12.87
C VAL A 250 12.14 -0.66 12.40
N GLU A 251 12.71 -1.55 13.22
CA GLU A 251 13.85 -2.38 12.83
C GLU A 251 13.51 -3.37 11.72
N GLN A 252 12.35 -4.05 11.81
CA GLN A 252 11.85 -4.92 10.76
C GLN A 252 11.58 -4.14 9.47
N TYR A 253 10.99 -2.95 9.56
CA TYR A 253 10.79 -2.08 8.41
C TYR A 253 12.12 -1.77 7.69
N LEU A 254 13.17 -1.40 8.43
CA LEU A 254 14.48 -1.10 7.82
C LEU A 254 15.16 -2.34 7.24
N SER A 255 15.20 -3.44 8.00
CA SER A 255 15.95 -4.64 7.63
C SER A 255 15.28 -5.46 6.53
N GLU A 256 13.96 -5.39 6.42
CA GLU A 256 13.19 -6.15 5.42
C GLU A 256 12.64 -5.25 4.32
N ILE A 257 11.80 -4.26 4.64
CA ILE A 257 11.05 -3.47 3.65
C ILE A 257 11.96 -2.51 2.90
N VAL A 258 12.76 -1.71 3.60
CA VAL A 258 13.71 -0.77 2.96
C VAL A 258 14.79 -1.52 2.19
N LYS A 259 15.25 -2.65 2.72
CA LYS A 259 16.20 -3.53 2.01
C LYS A 259 15.59 -4.10 0.73
N ALA A 260 14.35 -4.58 0.77
CA ALA A 260 13.64 -5.08 -0.40
C ALA A 260 13.41 -3.97 -1.44
N ARG A 261 12.97 -2.78 -1.01
CA ARG A 261 12.87 -1.58 -1.85
C ARG A 261 14.18 -1.30 -2.58
N ASN A 262 15.29 -1.18 -1.84
CA ASN A 262 16.59 -0.88 -2.45
C ASN A 262 17.04 -1.98 -3.42
N THR A 263 16.79 -3.24 -3.08
CA THR A 263 17.11 -4.39 -3.95
C THR A 263 16.29 -4.35 -5.25
N LEU A 264 14.97 -4.17 -5.16
CA LEU A 264 14.08 -4.26 -6.31
C LEU A 264 14.05 -2.99 -7.17
N ALA A 265 14.32 -1.82 -6.57
CA ALA A 265 14.39 -0.54 -7.27
C ALA A 265 15.65 -0.42 -8.14
N HIS A 266 16.80 -0.92 -7.68
CA HIS A 266 18.09 -0.67 -8.33
C HIS A 266 18.62 -1.83 -9.18
N LYS A 267 18.00 -3.02 -9.10
CA LYS A 267 18.43 -4.19 -9.86
C LYS A 267 17.59 -4.41 -11.11
N LYS A 268 18.15 -5.11 -12.10
CA LYS A 268 17.37 -5.63 -13.23
C LYS A 268 16.48 -6.75 -12.73
N LEU A 269 15.17 -6.65 -12.98
CA LEU A 269 14.20 -7.68 -12.62
C LEU A 269 13.83 -8.54 -13.84
N ASP A 270 13.52 -9.81 -13.57
CA ASP A 270 12.95 -10.76 -14.53
C ASP A 270 12.02 -11.74 -13.79
N VAL A 271 11.25 -12.54 -14.51
CA VAL A 271 10.37 -13.58 -13.93
C VAL A 271 10.88 -14.96 -14.34
N CYS A 272 11.02 -15.93 -13.40
CA CYS A 272 11.36 -17.33 -13.77
C CYS A 272 10.28 -17.90 -14.68
N ARG A 273 10.64 -18.92 -15.45
CA ARG A 273 9.73 -19.59 -16.40
C ARG A 273 8.47 -20.18 -15.75
N THR A 274 8.55 -20.62 -14.48
CA THR A 274 7.36 -21.09 -13.72
C THR A 274 6.44 -19.95 -13.28
N GLN A 275 6.87 -18.69 -13.41
CA GLN A 275 6.17 -17.49 -12.95
C GLN A 275 6.00 -17.36 -11.43
N GLU A 276 6.63 -18.26 -10.66
CA GLU A 276 6.51 -18.27 -9.20
C GLU A 276 7.57 -17.41 -8.49
N TYR A 277 8.57 -16.93 -9.23
CA TYR A 277 9.71 -16.20 -8.68
C TYR A 277 10.06 -14.96 -9.51
N ILE A 278 10.30 -13.87 -8.79
CA ILE A 278 10.95 -12.65 -9.27
C ILE A 278 12.46 -12.84 -9.13
N LEU A 279 13.19 -12.71 -10.23
CA LEU A 279 14.65 -12.80 -10.28
C LEU A 279 15.24 -11.39 -10.33
N TYR A 280 16.40 -11.20 -9.70
CA TYR A 280 17.09 -9.92 -9.74
C TYR A 280 18.59 -10.04 -9.99
N TYR A 281 19.12 -9.08 -10.76
CA TYR A 281 20.51 -9.11 -11.23
C TYR A 281 21.19 -7.75 -11.08
N ASP A 282 22.43 -7.78 -10.59
CA ASP A 282 23.31 -6.62 -10.48
C ASP A 282 24.13 -6.38 -11.77
N THR A 283 24.42 -7.44 -12.54
CA THR A 283 25.28 -7.36 -13.74
C THR A 283 24.80 -8.26 -14.87
N MET A 284 25.22 -7.94 -16.10
CA MET A 284 24.98 -8.79 -17.28
C MET A 284 25.55 -10.21 -17.11
N ARG A 285 26.70 -10.35 -16.45
CA ARG A 285 27.29 -11.67 -16.17
C ARG A 285 26.39 -12.52 -15.27
N GLN A 286 25.76 -11.93 -14.26
CA GLN A 286 24.78 -12.63 -13.42
C GLN A 286 23.54 -13.04 -14.21
N LEU A 287 23.03 -12.13 -15.06
CA LEU A 287 21.88 -12.42 -15.93
C LEU A 287 22.15 -13.62 -16.85
N GLU A 288 23.33 -13.68 -17.45
CA GLU A 288 23.71 -14.79 -18.34
C GLU A 288 23.92 -16.11 -17.58
N ALA A 289 24.59 -16.06 -16.44
CA ALA A 289 24.95 -17.25 -15.66
C ALA A 289 23.76 -17.89 -14.93
N ARG A 290 22.69 -17.12 -14.68
CA ARG A 290 21.54 -17.54 -13.86
C ARG A 290 20.24 -17.60 -14.67
N LYS A 291 20.32 -17.81 -15.98
CA LYS A 291 19.12 -18.06 -16.80
C LYS A 291 18.45 -19.34 -16.33
N CYS A 292 17.14 -19.28 -16.10
CA CYS A 292 16.37 -20.47 -15.74
C CYS A 292 16.52 -21.55 -16.83
N GLN A 293 16.85 -22.76 -16.38
CA GLN A 293 16.59 -23.97 -17.16
C GLN A 293 15.06 -24.19 -17.30
N GLU A 294 14.63 -25.06 -18.21
CA GLU A 294 13.19 -25.29 -18.49
C GLU A 294 12.38 -25.66 -17.26
N ASP A 295 13.00 -26.33 -16.30
CA ASP A 295 12.29 -26.97 -15.19
C ASP A 295 12.37 -26.15 -13.89
N CYS A 296 13.10 -25.03 -13.89
CA CYS A 296 13.40 -24.18 -12.72
C CYS A 296 13.85 -24.94 -11.42
N ILE A 297 14.40 -26.17 -11.50
CA ILE A 297 14.77 -27.01 -10.32
C ILE A 297 16.04 -26.53 -9.60
N GLU A 298 17.05 -26.04 -10.33
CA GLU A 298 18.37 -25.66 -9.77
C GLU A 298 18.48 -24.17 -9.39
N HIS A 299 17.45 -23.59 -8.78
CA HIS A 299 17.55 -22.21 -8.29
C HIS A 299 18.22 -22.15 -6.92
N SER A 300 19.46 -21.65 -6.85
CA SER A 300 20.01 -21.19 -5.57
C SER A 300 19.14 -20.05 -5.01
N ASP A 301 18.85 -20.06 -3.70
CA ASP A 301 17.93 -19.09 -3.05
C ASP A 301 18.41 -17.64 -3.04
N ASN A 302 19.69 -17.40 -3.32
CA ASN A 302 20.32 -16.11 -3.02
C ASN A 302 19.96 -14.92 -3.93
N TYR A 303 19.09 -15.06 -4.95
CA TYR A 303 18.79 -13.96 -5.90
C TYR A 303 17.37 -14.01 -6.49
N LYS A 304 16.42 -14.52 -5.72
CA LYS A 304 15.00 -14.61 -6.11
C LYS A 304 14.09 -14.19 -4.95
N ILE A 305 12.86 -13.86 -5.28
CA ILE A 305 11.75 -13.66 -4.33
C ILE A 305 10.56 -14.43 -4.89
N SER A 306 10.03 -15.38 -4.13
CA SER A 306 8.81 -16.10 -4.47
C SER A 306 7.58 -15.19 -4.38
N ILE A 307 6.48 -15.58 -5.04
CA ILE A 307 5.19 -14.89 -4.88
C ILE A 307 4.76 -14.85 -3.41
N ASN A 308 4.99 -15.93 -2.66
CA ASN A 308 4.65 -15.98 -1.24
C ASN A 308 5.49 -14.98 -0.43
N GLU A 309 6.80 -14.94 -0.61
CA GLU A 309 7.67 -13.94 0.04
C GLU A 309 7.27 -12.51 -0.35
N TRP A 310 6.86 -12.30 -1.60
CA TRP A 310 6.34 -11.00 -2.04
C TRP A 310 5.03 -10.64 -1.33
N ASN A 311 4.08 -11.56 -1.21
CA ASN A 311 2.82 -11.32 -0.53
C ASN A 311 3.04 -11.05 0.97
N GLU A 312 3.92 -11.80 1.63
CA GLU A 312 4.30 -11.55 3.02
C GLU A 312 4.98 -10.19 3.21
N LEU A 313 5.86 -9.80 2.28
CA LEU A 313 6.45 -8.46 2.29
C LEU A 313 5.36 -7.38 2.16
N ARG A 314 4.35 -7.58 1.31
CA ARG A 314 3.24 -6.64 1.16
C ARG A 314 2.39 -6.54 2.42
N LYS A 315 2.09 -7.65 3.10
CA LYS A 315 1.42 -7.65 4.41
C LYS A 315 2.16 -6.76 5.41
N LYS A 316 3.49 -6.94 5.53
CA LYS A 316 4.32 -6.12 6.42
C LYS A 316 4.31 -4.64 6.01
N ILE A 317 4.33 -4.33 4.71
CA ILE A 317 4.23 -2.96 4.21
C ILE A 317 2.90 -2.33 4.60
N HIS A 318 1.79 -3.05 4.46
CA HIS A 318 0.46 -2.55 4.84
C HIS A 318 0.32 -2.37 6.34
N ALA A 319 0.75 -3.34 7.15
CA ALA A 319 0.71 -3.25 8.60
C ALA A 319 1.47 -2.01 9.10
N PHE A 320 2.73 -1.87 8.72
CA PHE A 320 3.52 -0.70 9.07
C PHE A 320 2.93 0.61 8.51
N GLY A 321 2.44 0.58 7.28
CA GLY A 321 1.80 1.73 6.64
C GLY A 321 0.55 2.21 7.38
N ASN A 322 -0.24 1.29 7.95
CA ASN A 322 -1.41 1.64 8.75
C ASN A 322 -1.01 2.34 10.05
N GLU A 323 -0.02 1.83 10.78
CA GLU A 323 0.52 2.45 12.01
C GLU A 323 1.09 3.85 11.73
N VAL A 324 1.77 4.02 10.58
CA VAL A 324 2.24 5.32 10.10
C VAL A 324 1.07 6.26 9.77
N ASP A 325 0.07 5.80 9.03
CA ASP A 325 -1.09 6.62 8.66
C ASP A 325 -1.89 7.06 9.91
N GLU A 326 -1.96 6.23 10.95
CA GLU A 326 -2.52 6.61 12.25
C GLU A 326 -1.69 7.68 12.96
N THR A 327 -0.37 7.55 12.92
CA THR A 327 0.56 8.57 13.41
C THR A 327 0.31 9.91 12.71
N GLN A 328 0.17 9.88 11.38
CA GLN A 328 -0.12 11.08 10.59
C GLN A 328 -1.46 11.72 10.97
N LYS A 329 -2.53 10.94 11.11
CA LYS A 329 -3.84 11.44 11.57
C LYS A 329 -3.76 12.10 12.94
N LYS A 330 -3.03 11.50 13.88
CA LYS A 330 -2.80 12.07 15.22
C LYS A 330 -2.07 13.42 15.12
N LEU A 331 -1.00 13.50 14.33
CA LEU A 331 -0.27 14.76 14.10
C LEU A 331 -1.18 15.86 13.53
N GLN A 332 -1.96 15.53 12.49
CA GLN A 332 -2.90 16.47 11.86
C GLN A 332 -3.94 16.99 12.84
N LYS A 333 -4.46 16.12 13.72
CA LYS A 333 -5.42 16.53 14.74
C LYS A 333 -4.81 17.52 15.73
N ILE A 334 -3.58 17.27 16.19
CA ILE A 334 -2.92 18.17 17.13
C ILE A 334 -2.63 19.52 16.46
N GLU A 335 -2.19 19.55 15.20
CA GLU A 335 -2.00 20.80 14.45
C GLU A 335 -3.30 21.59 14.26
N ALA A 336 -4.42 20.91 14.03
CA ALA A 336 -5.73 21.55 13.92
C ALA A 336 -6.24 22.12 15.26
N GLU A 337 -5.77 21.60 16.40
CA GLU A 337 -6.12 22.08 17.74
C GLU A 337 -5.17 23.19 18.24
N THR A 338 -3.98 23.34 17.64
CA THR A 338 -2.98 24.35 18.01
C THR A 338 -2.96 25.60 17.13
N ASN A 339 -3.67 25.56 15.99
CA ASN A 339 -3.94 26.71 15.12
C ASN A 339 -5.38 27.21 15.30
#